data_AF-G4CTQ4-F1
#
_entry.id   AF-G4CTQ4-F1
#
_cell.length_a   1.000
_cell.length_b   1.000
_cell.length_c   1.000
_cell.angle_alpha   90.00
_cell.angle_beta   90.00
_cell.angle_gamma   90.00
#
_symmetry.space_group_name_H-M   'P 1'
#
loop_
_entity.id
_entity.type
_entity.pdbx_description
1 polymer ?
#
loop_
_entity_poly.entity_id
_entity_poly.type
_entity_poly.pdbx_seq_one_letter_code
_entity_poly.pdbx_strand_id
1 'polypeptide(L)'
;MNYRINKTAPTSQEKQKQRRILIKIMAVFLLVTVGLGYGFYYVFIGPPNDKYAYWKNLTAKDPKPEGVSEAEYREKNRAGYCWRDRKFYRPEELRQQAMEG
;
A
#
# COMPACT_ATOMS: atom_id res chain seq x y z
N MET A 1 -12.38 -67.54 -5.20
CA MET A 1 -10.96 -67.23 -5.50
C MET A 1 -10.56 -66.01 -4.70
N ASN A 2 -9.65 -66.15 -3.74
CA ASN A 2 -9.17 -65.07 -2.89
C ASN A 2 -7.88 -64.51 -3.50
N TYR A 3 -7.94 -63.35 -4.16
CA TYR A 3 -6.76 -62.68 -4.69
C TYR A 3 -6.11 -61.88 -3.56
N ARG A 4 -5.02 -62.42 -2.97
CA ARG A 4 -4.13 -61.61 -2.12
C ARG A 4 -3.38 -60.65 -3.02
N ILE A 5 -3.71 -59.36 -2.94
CA ILE A 5 -2.87 -58.30 -3.50
C ILE A 5 -1.61 -58.23 -2.64
N ASN A 6 -0.51 -58.80 -3.12
CA ASN A 6 0.80 -58.62 -2.50
C ASN A 6 1.32 -57.23 -2.86
N LYS A 7 1.07 -56.25 -2.00
CA LYS A 7 1.75 -54.95 -2.12
C LYS A 7 3.23 -55.17 -1.84
N THR A 8 4.04 -55.23 -2.89
CA THR A 8 5.50 -55.29 -2.77
C THR A 8 5.99 -54.02 -2.11
N ALA A 9 6.86 -54.16 -1.10
CA ALA A 9 7.43 -53.00 -0.43
C ALA A 9 8.30 -52.21 -1.42
N PRO A 10 8.19 -50.87 -1.46
CA PRO A 10 8.92 -50.06 -2.42
C PRO A 10 10.42 -50.16 -2.19
N THR A 11 11.17 -50.32 -3.28
CA THR A 11 12.63 -50.47 -3.23
C THR A 11 13.30 -49.19 -2.75
N SER A 12 14.53 -49.29 -2.22
CA SER A 12 15.30 -48.13 -1.74
C SER A 12 15.44 -47.02 -2.81
N GLN A 13 15.64 -47.43 -4.07
CA GLN A 13 15.70 -46.55 -5.24
C GLN A 13 14.39 -45.80 -5.49
N GLU A 14 13.26 -46.50 -5.36
CA GLU A 14 11.93 -45.93 -5.55
C GLU A 14 11.59 -44.93 -4.45
N LYS A 15 11.94 -45.23 -3.18
CA LYS A 15 11.83 -44.28 -2.06
C LYS A 15 12.69 -43.04 -2.28
N GLN A 16 13.90 -43.19 -2.81
CA GLN A 16 14.80 -42.07 -3.11
C GLN A 16 14.25 -41.18 -4.24
N LYS A 17 13.67 -41.79 -5.28
CA LYS A 17 12.99 -41.06 -6.38
C LYS A 17 11.76 -40.31 -5.87
N GLN A 18 10.94 -40.96 -5.05
CA GLN A 18 9.77 -40.35 -4.39
C GLN A 18 10.17 -39.15 -3.53
N ARG A 19 11.24 -39.27 -2.72
CA ARG A 19 11.79 -38.16 -1.93
C ARG A 19 12.22 -36.98 -2.79
N ARG A 20 12.91 -37.23 -3.91
CA ARG A 20 13.35 -36.16 -4.82
C ARG A 20 12.15 -35.43 -5.46
N ILE A 21 11.10 -36.17 -5.82
CA ILE A 21 9.87 -35.60 -6.36
C ILE A 21 9.17 -34.74 -5.30
N LEU A 22 9.03 -35.26 -4.07
CA LEU A 22 8.47 -34.53 -2.94
C LEU A 22 9.23 -33.23 -2.65
N ILE A 23 10.57 -33.27 -2.64
CA ILE A 23 11.39 -32.07 -2.42
C ILE A 23 11.14 -31.02 -3.52
N LYS A 24 11.05 -31.44 -4.79
CA LYS A 24 10.75 -30.52 -5.90
C LYS A 24 9.38 -29.88 -5.76
N ILE A 25 8.35 -30.67 -5.39
CA ILE A 25 6.99 -30.15 -5.16
C ILE A 25 6.98 -29.14 -4.02
N MET A 26 7.64 -29.47 -2.90
CA MET A 26 7.75 -28.57 -1.74
C MET A 26 8.48 -27.27 -2.10
N ALA A 27 9.54 -27.34 -2.91
CA ALA A 27 10.27 -26.15 -3.37
C ALA A 27 9.38 -25.25 -4.24
N VAL A 28 8.60 -25.82 -5.16
CA VAL A 28 7.65 -25.05 -5.99
C VAL A 28 6.57 -24.41 -5.11
N PHE A 29 6.00 -25.16 -4.16
CA PHE A 29 5.01 -24.62 -3.24
C PHE A 29 5.56 -23.44 -2.43
N LEU A 30 6.80 -23.55 -1.95
CA LEU A 30 7.45 -22.48 -1.20
C LEU A 30 7.67 -21.22 -2.03
N LEU A 31 8.05 -21.37 -3.31
CA LEU A 31 8.17 -20.21 -4.21
C LEU A 31 6.81 -19.55 -4.48
N VAL A 32 5.75 -20.34 -4.65
CA VAL A 32 4.40 -19.82 -4.86
C VAL A 32 3.90 -19.08 -3.62
N THR A 33 4.10 -19.62 -2.41
CA THR A 33 3.65 -18.95 -1.18
C THR A 33 4.43 -17.66 -0.92
N VAL A 34 5.74 -17.63 -1.19
CA VAL A 34 6.53 -16.40 -1.08
C VAL A 34 6.08 -15.35 -2.10
N GLY A 35 5.84 -15.75 -3.35
CA GLY A 35 5.33 -14.84 -4.40
C GLY A 35 3.94 -14.27 -4.06
N LEU A 36 3.03 -15.11 -3.57
CA LEU A 36 1.71 -14.69 -3.11
C LEU A 36 1.79 -13.75 -1.90
N GLY A 37 2.64 -14.08 -0.92
CA GLY A 37 2.86 -13.23 0.25
C GLY A 37 3.43 -11.87 -0.11
N TYR A 38 4.39 -11.80 -1.03
CA TYR A 38 4.97 -10.55 -1.51
C TYR A 38 3.96 -9.73 -2.32
N GLY A 39 3.18 -10.35 -3.20
CA GLY A 39 2.11 -9.68 -3.94
C GLY A 39 1.00 -9.16 -3.03
N PHE A 40 0.57 -9.96 -2.06
CA PHE A 40 -0.41 -9.55 -1.05
C PHE A 40 0.12 -8.39 -0.20
N TYR A 41 1.38 -8.47 0.24
CA TYR A 41 2.03 -7.37 0.93
C TYR A 41 1.95 -6.12 0.07
N TYR A 42 2.43 -6.09 -1.17
CA TYR A 42 2.38 -4.88 -1.99
C TYR A 42 0.98 -4.33 -2.29
N VAL A 43 -0.01 -5.20 -2.47
CA VAL A 43 -1.39 -4.78 -2.80
C VAL A 43 -2.15 -4.27 -1.58
N PHE A 44 -1.95 -4.88 -0.40
CA PHE A 44 -2.77 -4.60 0.78
C PHE A 44 -2.02 -3.90 1.93
N ILE A 45 -0.71 -4.03 2.01
CA ILE A 45 0.12 -3.59 3.15
C ILE A 45 1.29 -2.68 2.72
N GLY A 46 1.77 -2.82 1.48
CA GLY A 46 3.00 -2.28 0.94
C GLY A 46 3.06 -0.78 1.08
N PRO A 47 4.28 -0.20 1.03
CA PRO A 47 4.48 1.19 1.35
C PRO A 47 3.45 1.99 0.57
N PRO A 48 2.62 2.80 1.24
CA PRO A 48 1.62 3.55 0.52
C PRO A 48 2.42 4.31 -0.53
N ASN A 49 2.13 4.02 -1.80
CA ASN A 49 2.26 5.04 -2.81
C ASN A 49 1.30 6.10 -2.29
N ASP A 50 1.79 6.94 -1.38
CA ASP A 50 1.01 7.90 -0.65
C ASP A 50 0.70 8.93 -1.72
N LYS A 51 -0.38 8.62 -2.44
CA LYS A 51 -0.95 9.41 -3.52
C LYS A 51 -1.23 10.82 -3.02
N TYR A 52 -1.31 10.98 -1.70
CA TYR A 52 -1.52 12.21 -0.97
C TYR A 52 -0.25 12.70 -0.26
N ALA A 53 0.94 12.12 -0.48
CA ALA A 53 2.19 12.59 0.11
C ALA A 53 2.45 14.06 -0.23
N TYR A 54 2.16 14.42 -1.48
CA TYR A 54 2.21 15.80 -1.94
C TYR A 54 1.26 16.70 -1.13
N TRP A 55 0.00 16.29 -0.99
CA TRP A 55 -1.01 17.03 -0.22
C TRP A 55 -0.68 17.09 1.26
N LYS A 56 -0.18 16.00 1.85
CA LYS A 56 0.28 15.93 3.24
C LYS A 56 1.45 16.86 3.48
N ASN A 57 2.39 16.95 2.54
CA ASN A 57 3.49 17.91 2.59
C ASN A 57 3.00 19.37 2.47
N LEU A 58 1.96 19.64 1.68
CA LEU A 58 1.36 20.98 1.63
C LEU A 58 0.65 21.33 2.94
N THR A 59 -0.17 20.43 3.48
CA THR A 59 -0.87 20.64 4.76
C THR A 59 0.12 20.79 5.92
N ALA A 60 1.27 20.11 5.87
CA ALA A 60 2.33 20.28 6.86
C ALA A 60 3.01 21.67 6.79
N LYS A 61 3.03 22.32 5.62
CA LYS A 61 3.60 23.66 5.43
C LYS A 61 2.64 24.78 5.86
N ASP A 62 1.34 24.58 5.70
CA ASP A 62 0.28 25.50 6.18
C ASP A 62 -0.60 24.83 7.25
N PRO A 63 -0.05 24.58 8.46
CA PRO A 63 -0.85 24.06 9.55
C PRO A 63 -1.88 25.09 10.00
N LYS A 64 -3.02 24.60 10.49
CA LYS A 64 -4.04 25.44 11.12
C LYS A 64 -3.38 26.25 12.26
N PRO A 65 -3.59 27.58 12.34
CA PRO A 65 -3.08 28.35 13.45
C PRO A 65 -3.63 27.87 14.79
N GLU A 66 -2.78 27.90 15.82
CA GLU A 66 -3.18 27.60 17.20
C GLU A 66 -4.20 28.64 17.70
N GLY A 67 -5.17 28.20 18.50
CA GLY A 67 -6.23 29.06 19.02
C GLY A 67 -7.40 29.33 18.07
N VAL A 68 -7.33 28.85 16.81
CA VAL A 68 -8.44 28.99 15.84
C VAL A 68 -9.33 27.74 15.85
N SER A 69 -10.64 27.96 16.01
CA SER A 69 -11.62 26.87 15.93
C SER A 69 -11.67 26.29 14.51
N GLU A 70 -12.01 25.02 14.36
CA GLU A 70 -12.07 24.39 13.04
C GLU A 70 -13.18 25.01 12.15
N ALA A 71 -14.26 25.47 12.77
CA ALA A 71 -15.35 26.17 12.09
C ALA A 71 -14.88 27.50 11.50
N GLU A 72 -14.25 28.35 12.32
CA GLU A 72 -13.69 29.63 11.89
C GLU A 72 -12.61 29.43 10.81
N TYR A 73 -11.77 28.41 10.98
CA TYR A 73 -10.74 28.06 10.00
C TYR A 73 -11.34 27.75 8.62
N ARG A 74 -12.38 26.89 8.60
CA ARG A 74 -13.08 26.53 7.35
C ARG A 74 -13.80 27.71 6.72
N GLU A 75 -14.46 28.53 7.53
CA GLU A 75 -15.22 29.68 7.04
C GLU A 75 -14.29 30.72 6.39
N LYS A 76 -13.22 31.11 7.07
CA LYS A 76 -12.22 32.05 6.55
C LYS A 76 -11.51 31.51 5.31
N ASN A 77 -11.15 30.22 5.28
CA ASN A 77 -10.57 29.60 4.08
C ASN A 77 -11.52 29.61 2.89
N ARG A 78 -12.82 29.33 3.11
CA ARG A 78 -13.84 29.41 2.04
C ARG A 78 -14.02 30.83 1.51
N ALA A 79 -13.84 31.82 2.37
CA ALA A 79 -13.89 33.24 2.01
C ALA A 79 -12.58 33.75 1.35
N GLY A 80 -11.56 32.90 1.14
CA GLY A 80 -10.30 33.29 0.51
C GLY A 80 -9.31 33.98 1.46
N TYR A 81 -9.43 33.74 2.77
CA TYR A 81 -8.48 34.26 3.76
C TYR A 81 -7.14 33.53 3.72
N CYS A 82 -6.05 34.29 3.60
CA CYS A 82 -4.70 33.77 3.77
C CYS A 82 -4.24 33.95 5.23
N TRP A 83 -3.96 32.86 5.93
CA TRP A 83 -3.51 32.87 7.33
C TRP A 83 -2.12 33.48 7.51
N ARG A 84 -1.23 33.29 6.52
CA ARG A 84 0.12 33.86 6.54
C ARG A 84 0.09 35.38 6.43
N ASP A 85 -0.68 35.90 5.49
CA ASP A 85 -0.71 37.33 5.16
C ASP A 85 -1.78 38.09 5.96
N ARG A 86 -2.63 37.36 6.71
CA ARG A 86 -3.73 37.87 7.53
C ARG A 86 -4.74 38.74 6.77
N LYS A 87 -4.97 38.44 5.49
CA LYS A 87 -5.89 39.19 4.61
C LYS A 87 -6.73 38.28 3.72
N PHE A 88 -7.85 38.82 3.24
CA PHE A 88 -8.69 38.17 2.24
C PHE A 88 -8.18 38.51 0.84
N TYR A 89 -8.08 37.50 0.00
CA TYR A 89 -7.82 37.68 -1.43
C TYR A 89 -9.11 37.49 -2.22
N ARG A 90 -9.27 38.30 -3.27
CA ARG A 90 -10.35 38.08 -4.23
C ARG A 90 -10.00 36.91 -5.16
N PRO A 91 -10.99 36.16 -5.67
CA PRO A 91 -10.73 35.07 -6.61
C PRO A 91 -9.89 35.48 -7.83
N GLU A 92 -10.07 36.72 -8.32
CA GLU A 92 -9.32 37.27 -9.45
C GLU A 92 -7.84 37.48 -9.12
N GLU A 93 -7.54 37.96 -7.90
CA GLU A 93 -6.17 38.19 -7.41
C GLU A 93 -5.42 36.87 -7.24
N LEU A 94 -6.07 35.86 -6.63
CA LEU A 94 -5.49 34.52 -6.48
C LEU A 94 -5.20 33.88 -7.84
N ARG A 95 -6.12 34.06 -8.80
CA ARG A 95 -5.98 33.53 -10.15
C ARG A 95 -4.83 34.19 -10.92
N GLN A 96 -4.62 35.50 -10.76
CA GLN A 96 -3.48 36.20 -11.35
C GLN A 96 -2.16 35.71 -10.73
N GLN A 97 -2.07 35.66 -9.40
CA GLN A 97 -0.87 35.15 -8.71
C GLN A 97 -0.53 33.70 -9.08
N ALA A 98 -1.54 32.85 -9.30
CA ALA A 98 -1.33 31.46 -9.69
C ALA A 98 -0.89 31.27 -11.16
N MET A 99 -1.14 32.24 -12.03
CA MET A 99 -0.69 32.22 -13.43
C MET A 99 0.65 32.93 -13.64
N GLU A 100 1.05 33.81 -12.72
CA GLU A 100 2.31 34.55 -12.76
C GLU A 100 3.49 33.83 -12.09
N GLY A 101 3.25 32.70 -11.39
CA GLY A 101 4.27 31.88 -10.71
C GLY A 101 4.69 30.64 -11.50
#